data_AF-A0A9D0IB33-F1
#
_entry.id   AF-A0A9D0IB33-F1
#
_cell.length_a   1.000
_cell.length_b   1.000
_cell.length_c   1.000
_cell.angle_alpha   90.00
_cell.angle_beta   90.00
_cell.angle_gamma   90.00
#
_symmetry.space_group_name_H-M   'P 1'
#
loop_
_entity.id
_entity.type
_entity.pdbx_description
1 polymer ?
#
loop_
_entity_poly.entity_id
_entity_poly.type
_entity_poly.pdbx_seq_one_letter_code
_entity_poly.pdbx_strand_id
1 'polypeptide(L)'
;MELALGYGLPMAAIQLANGLGESETLQAGRVLTIPPPAPRWEGASPFWVVYEVRPGDTLIRVAGRYGLTTEALLAANPLTDPDRLDVGQWLVLPLSAPRPSPTPTPAPRRVASVPSPTPRPAPTAVTSTPSPGPSPVPTGVALPPAEGPPADVADWPAVVVALINERRAAHGLSPLTWSPTLAQAAQTHAEDCSRRGWCSHVGSDGARLRERLARLGYTPRFAGENWVNAKDPEGAVLWWYDEPPGADPHRRNLLSSHYTEIGVGVARASWGYYFIADLAGP
;
A
#
# COMPACT_ATOMS: atom_id res chain seq x y z
N MET A 1 10.13 4.29 -20.39
CA MET A 1 9.63 5.26 -21.40
C MET A 1 9.82 4.79 -22.84
N GLU A 2 11.01 4.33 -23.19
CA GLU A 2 11.39 3.86 -24.53
C GLU A 2 10.44 2.79 -25.12
N LEU A 3 9.95 1.89 -24.27
CA LEU A 3 8.99 0.85 -24.65
C LEU A 3 7.62 1.43 -25.07
N ALA A 4 7.10 2.42 -24.34
CA ALA A 4 5.82 3.04 -24.66
C ALA A 4 5.85 3.81 -25.99
N LEU A 5 6.98 4.49 -26.28
CA LEU A 5 7.23 5.16 -27.55
C LEU A 5 7.25 4.17 -28.73
N GLY A 6 7.88 3.01 -28.57
CA GLY A 6 7.97 2.00 -29.63
C GLY A 6 6.63 1.40 -30.05
N TYR A 7 5.64 1.37 -29.15
CA TYR A 7 4.31 0.81 -29.42
C TYR A 7 3.22 1.88 -29.61
N GLY A 8 3.57 3.17 -29.56
CA GLY A 8 2.60 4.26 -29.70
C GLY A 8 1.54 4.27 -28.59
N LEU A 9 1.92 3.85 -27.38
CA LEU A 9 1.03 3.76 -26.22
C LEU A 9 1.49 4.74 -25.12
N PRO A 10 0.59 5.24 -24.27
CA PRO A 10 0.98 5.92 -23.05
C PRO A 10 1.65 4.95 -22.05
N MET A 11 2.58 5.45 -21.23
CA MET A 11 3.17 4.63 -20.15
C MET A 11 2.10 4.04 -19.23
N ALA A 12 1.05 4.79 -18.95
CA ALA A 12 -0.10 4.37 -18.16
C ALA A 12 -0.79 3.12 -18.74
N ALA A 13 -0.81 2.93 -20.06
CA ALA A 13 -1.38 1.71 -20.65
C ALA A 13 -0.57 0.47 -20.27
N ILE A 14 0.77 0.57 -20.36
CA ILE A 14 1.67 -0.51 -19.98
C ILE A 14 1.63 -0.72 -18.46
N GLN A 15 1.62 0.35 -17.67
CA GLN A 15 1.54 0.28 -16.22
C GLN A 15 0.27 -0.41 -15.73
N LEU A 16 -0.89 -0.04 -16.26
CA LEU A 16 -2.17 -0.66 -15.90
C LEU A 16 -2.27 -2.11 -16.39
N ALA A 17 -1.79 -2.41 -17.61
CA ALA A 17 -1.84 -3.77 -18.15
C ALA A 17 -0.95 -4.77 -17.41
N ASN A 18 0.09 -4.27 -16.73
CA ASN A 18 1.09 -5.10 -16.06
C ASN A 18 1.12 -4.90 -14.54
N GLY A 19 0.15 -4.18 -13.97
CA GLY A 19 0.07 -3.92 -12.53
C GLY A 19 1.31 -3.20 -11.97
N LEU A 20 1.94 -2.31 -12.75
CA LEU A 20 3.23 -1.69 -12.38
C LEU A 20 3.09 -0.57 -11.34
N GLY A 21 1.88 -0.12 -11.04
CA GLY A 21 1.67 1.11 -10.28
C GLY A 21 2.47 2.27 -10.88
N GLU A 22 3.01 3.14 -10.03
CA GLU A 22 3.84 4.28 -10.47
C GLU A 22 5.24 3.89 -10.99
N SER A 23 5.58 2.60 -11.09
CA SER A 23 6.93 2.17 -11.46
C SER A 23 7.29 2.60 -12.88
N GLU A 24 8.43 3.28 -13.01
CA GLU A 24 9.01 3.72 -14.28
C GLU A 24 10.20 2.83 -14.71
N THR A 25 10.55 1.85 -13.88
CA THR A 25 11.68 0.93 -14.09
C THR A 25 11.19 -0.45 -14.44
N LEU A 26 11.83 -1.07 -15.44
CA LEU A 26 11.57 -2.44 -15.85
C LEU A 26 12.72 -3.34 -15.40
N GLN A 27 12.39 -4.51 -14.86
CA GLN A 27 13.39 -5.53 -14.53
C GLN A 27 13.77 -6.32 -15.80
N ALA A 28 15.07 -6.45 -16.06
CA ALA A 28 15.56 -7.24 -17.20
C ALA A 28 15.09 -8.70 -17.07
N GLY A 29 14.59 -9.27 -18.16
CA GLY A 29 14.02 -10.62 -18.18
C GLY A 29 12.54 -10.71 -17.82
N ARG A 30 11.89 -9.62 -17.42
CA ARG A 30 10.44 -9.58 -17.22
C ARG A 30 9.71 -9.55 -18.56
N VAL A 31 8.75 -10.47 -18.73
CA VAL A 31 7.80 -10.43 -19.85
C VAL A 31 6.70 -9.44 -19.52
N LEU A 32 6.46 -8.49 -20.42
CA LEU A 32 5.38 -7.51 -20.30
C LEU A 32 4.27 -7.82 -21.29
N THR A 33 3.03 -7.70 -20.84
CA THR A 33 1.86 -7.62 -21.70
C THR A 33 1.76 -6.22 -22.29
N ILE A 34 1.92 -6.11 -23.60
CA ILE A 34 1.67 -4.86 -24.32
C ILE A 34 0.21 -4.87 -24.74
N PRO A 35 -0.66 -4.01 -24.15
CA PRO A 35 -2.06 -3.98 -24.55
C PRO A 35 -2.19 -3.43 -25.98
N PRO A 36 -3.19 -3.86 -26.76
CA PRO A 36 -3.46 -3.24 -28.05
C PRO A 36 -3.86 -1.76 -27.86
N PRO A 37 -3.64 -0.90 -28.88
CA PRO A 37 -4.20 0.45 -28.90
C PRO A 37 -5.72 0.41 -28.66
N ALA A 38 -6.21 1.37 -27.86
CA ALA A 38 -7.62 1.45 -27.49
C ALA A 38 -8.12 2.90 -27.62
N PRO A 39 -9.40 3.14 -27.97
CA PRO A 39 -9.94 4.49 -28.14
C PRO A 39 -9.76 5.41 -26.92
N ARG A 40 -9.77 4.85 -25.71
CA ARG A 40 -9.50 5.61 -24.46
C ARG A 40 -8.10 6.23 -24.39
N TRP A 41 -7.19 5.82 -25.26
CA TRP A 41 -5.81 6.31 -25.36
C TRP A 41 -5.59 7.18 -26.60
N GLU A 42 -6.63 7.49 -27.35
CA GLU A 42 -6.53 8.35 -28.52
C GLU A 42 -6.09 9.75 -28.10
N GLY A 43 -5.02 10.25 -28.73
CA GLY A 43 -4.39 11.53 -28.36
C GLY A 43 -3.56 11.49 -27.06
N ALA A 44 -3.42 10.33 -26.41
CA ALA A 44 -2.60 10.21 -25.21
C ALA A 44 -1.10 10.37 -25.55
N SER A 45 -0.39 11.11 -24.71
CA SER A 45 1.06 11.25 -24.81
C SER A 45 1.76 10.04 -24.20
N PRO A 46 2.95 9.64 -24.70
CA PRO A 46 3.80 8.60 -24.09
C PRO A 46 4.12 8.85 -22.60
N PHE A 47 4.08 10.12 -22.16
CA PHE A 47 4.38 10.53 -20.79
C PHE A 47 3.20 10.37 -19.82
N TRP A 48 2.03 9.97 -20.29
CA TRP A 48 0.92 9.68 -19.38
C TRP A 48 1.31 8.53 -18.47
N VAL A 49 1.22 8.72 -17.16
CA VAL A 49 1.62 7.73 -16.13
C VAL A 49 0.48 7.52 -15.15
N VAL A 50 0.51 6.45 -14.38
CA VAL A 50 -0.39 6.30 -13.23
C VAL A 50 0.19 6.96 -11.97
N TYR A 51 -0.70 7.37 -11.08
CA TYR A 51 -0.43 7.95 -9.77
C TYR A 51 -1.35 7.30 -8.75
N GLU A 52 -0.80 6.94 -7.61
CA GLU A 52 -1.59 6.45 -6.48
C GLU A 52 -2.05 7.63 -5.63
N VAL A 53 -3.35 7.75 -5.41
CA VAL A 53 -3.90 8.75 -4.50
C VAL A 53 -3.38 8.50 -3.09
N ARG A 54 -2.75 9.53 -2.51
CA ARG A 54 -2.17 9.50 -1.17
C ARG A 54 -3.12 10.17 -0.16
N PRO A 55 -2.95 9.90 1.16
CA PRO A 55 -3.74 10.58 2.18
C PRO A 55 -3.64 12.11 2.07
N GLY A 56 -4.80 12.77 1.99
CA GLY A 56 -4.92 14.23 1.89
C GLY A 56 -4.75 14.79 0.47
N ASP A 57 -4.68 13.92 -0.54
CA ASP A 57 -4.78 14.34 -1.93
C ASP A 57 -6.20 14.78 -2.28
N THR A 58 -6.27 15.80 -3.12
CA THR A 58 -7.48 16.21 -3.85
C THR A 58 -7.08 16.38 -5.31
N LEU A 59 -8.03 16.34 -6.24
CA LEU A 59 -7.72 16.55 -7.65
C LEU A 59 -6.94 17.84 -7.88
N ILE A 60 -7.31 18.92 -7.18
CA ILE A 60 -6.62 20.22 -7.26
C ILE A 60 -5.16 20.11 -6.79
N ARG A 61 -4.89 19.43 -5.67
CA ARG A 61 -3.52 19.29 -5.14
C ARG A 61 -2.66 18.41 -6.02
N VAL A 62 -3.21 17.32 -6.55
CA VAL A 62 -2.52 16.43 -7.48
C VAL A 62 -2.25 17.17 -8.80
N ALA A 63 -3.25 17.86 -9.35
CA ALA A 63 -3.11 18.68 -10.55
C ALA A 63 -1.99 19.71 -10.39
N GLY A 64 -2.03 20.49 -9.31
CA GLY A 64 -1.04 21.52 -9.01
C GLY A 64 0.38 20.97 -8.85
N ARG A 65 0.55 19.78 -8.24
CA ARG A 65 1.87 19.15 -8.09
C ARG A 65 2.53 18.81 -9.43
N TYR A 66 1.73 18.42 -10.42
CA TYR A 66 2.22 17.95 -11.71
C TYR A 66 2.04 18.97 -12.85
N GLY A 67 1.63 20.21 -12.54
CA GLY A 67 1.41 21.25 -13.55
C GLY A 67 0.24 20.96 -14.49
N LEU A 68 -0.76 20.19 -14.02
CA LEU A 68 -1.96 19.84 -14.76
C LEU A 68 -3.14 20.71 -14.33
N THR A 69 -4.19 20.75 -15.16
CA THR A 69 -5.51 21.26 -14.74
C THR A 69 -6.36 20.13 -14.17
N THR A 70 -7.30 20.46 -13.29
CA THR A 70 -8.30 19.50 -12.79
C THR A 70 -9.14 18.92 -13.92
N GLU A 71 -9.49 19.75 -14.90
CA GLU A 71 -10.23 19.34 -16.10
C GLU A 71 -9.46 18.29 -16.93
N ALA A 72 -8.15 18.47 -17.12
CA ALA A 72 -7.32 17.47 -17.81
C ALA A 72 -7.27 16.15 -17.03
N LEU A 73 -7.16 16.22 -15.70
CA LEU A 73 -7.23 15.04 -14.83
C LEU A 73 -8.58 14.33 -14.90
N LEU A 74 -9.69 15.05 -14.95
CA LEU A 74 -11.02 14.47 -15.11
C LEU A 74 -11.25 13.87 -16.50
N ALA A 75 -10.76 14.52 -17.55
CA ALA A 75 -10.84 13.98 -18.91
C ALA A 75 -10.06 12.66 -19.05
N ALA A 76 -8.93 12.53 -18.35
CA ALA A 76 -8.11 11.32 -18.36
C ALA A 76 -8.61 10.22 -17.40
N ASN A 77 -9.43 10.57 -16.41
CA ASN A 77 -9.93 9.67 -15.37
C ASN A 77 -11.45 9.76 -15.27
N PRO A 78 -12.20 8.73 -15.71
CA PRO A 78 -13.65 8.70 -15.58
C PRO A 78 -14.03 8.49 -14.09
N LEU A 79 -13.92 9.54 -13.30
CA LEU A 79 -14.25 9.57 -11.88
C LEU A 79 -15.75 9.75 -11.72
N THR A 80 -16.36 8.92 -10.88
CA THR A 80 -17.78 9.01 -10.55
C THR A 80 -18.08 10.26 -9.70
N ASP A 81 -17.12 10.66 -8.85
CA ASP A 81 -17.17 11.88 -8.05
C ASP A 81 -15.79 12.57 -8.05
N PRO A 82 -15.66 13.75 -8.69
CA PRO A 82 -14.41 14.52 -8.75
C PRO A 82 -13.87 14.97 -7.40
N ASP A 83 -14.74 15.21 -6.41
CA ASP A 83 -14.34 15.78 -5.12
C ASP A 83 -13.92 14.69 -4.12
N ARG A 84 -14.15 13.43 -4.49
CA ARG A 84 -13.85 12.27 -3.66
C ARG A 84 -12.81 11.39 -4.34
N LEU A 85 -11.56 11.57 -3.90
CA LEU A 85 -10.47 10.65 -4.22
C LEU A 85 -10.27 9.69 -3.06
N ASP A 86 -10.33 8.39 -3.35
CA ASP A 86 -10.07 7.36 -2.36
C ASP A 86 -8.56 7.08 -2.30
N VAL A 87 -8.00 6.99 -1.10
CA VAL A 87 -6.56 6.64 -0.93
C VAL A 87 -6.29 5.26 -1.54
N GLY A 88 -5.21 5.14 -2.31
CA GLY A 88 -4.88 3.92 -3.06
C GLY A 88 -5.51 3.85 -4.46
N GLN A 89 -6.39 4.80 -4.81
CA GLN A 89 -6.97 4.89 -6.14
C GLN A 89 -5.91 5.26 -7.19
N TRP A 90 -5.94 4.59 -8.33
CA TRP A 90 -5.08 4.93 -9.47
C TRP A 90 -5.67 6.06 -10.29
N LEU A 91 -4.89 7.12 -10.49
CA LEU A 91 -5.17 8.21 -11.40
C LEU A 91 -4.18 8.18 -12.56
N VAL A 92 -4.68 8.23 -13.79
CA VAL A 92 -3.90 8.52 -14.98
C VAL A 92 -3.58 10.02 -15.00
N LEU A 93 -2.31 10.37 -14.95
CA LEU A 93 -1.83 11.73 -15.10
C LEU A 93 -1.52 12.00 -16.57
N PRO A 94 -2.26 12.89 -17.26
CA PRO A 94 -2.03 13.19 -18.68
C PRO A 94 -0.85 14.14 -18.91
N LEU A 95 0.37 13.72 -18.50
CA LEU A 95 1.55 14.57 -18.60
C LEU A 95 1.96 14.82 -20.07
N SER A 96 2.37 16.06 -20.35
CA SER A 96 2.93 16.45 -21.66
C SER A 96 4.44 16.30 -21.75
N ALA A 97 5.11 16.05 -20.62
CA ALA A 97 6.55 15.90 -20.49
C ALA A 97 6.88 14.84 -19.43
N PRO A 98 8.11 14.31 -19.39
CA PRO A 98 8.52 13.38 -18.35
C PRO A 98 8.24 13.94 -16.95
N ARG A 99 7.78 13.08 -16.03
CA ARG A 99 7.57 13.46 -14.64
C ARG A 99 8.90 13.98 -14.07
N PRO A 100 8.90 15.13 -13.36
CA PRO A 100 10.12 15.59 -12.70
C PRO A 100 10.55 14.56 -11.66
N SER A 101 11.74 13.97 -11.85
CA SER A 101 12.33 13.08 -10.87
C SER A 101 12.56 13.85 -9.57
N PRO A 102 12.26 13.28 -8.39
CA PRO A 102 12.71 13.89 -7.15
C PRO A 102 14.23 14.01 -7.25
N THR A 103 14.75 15.24 -7.18
CA THR A 103 16.20 15.45 -7.11
C THR A 103 16.70 14.65 -5.92
N PRO A 104 17.70 13.76 -6.07
CA PRO A 104 18.26 13.08 -4.91
C PRO A 104 18.74 14.15 -3.95
N THR A 105 18.12 14.22 -2.77
CA THR A 105 18.66 15.00 -1.65
C THR A 105 20.11 14.55 -1.49
N PRO A 106 21.10 15.45 -1.58
CA PRO A 106 22.49 15.06 -1.47
C PRO A 106 22.67 14.35 -0.12
N ALA A 107 23.21 13.13 -0.18
CA ALA A 107 23.55 12.37 1.01
C ALA A 107 24.39 13.25 1.95
N PRO A 108 24.12 13.28 3.27
CA PRO A 108 24.92 14.08 4.18
C PRO A 108 26.38 13.62 4.06
N ARG A 109 27.23 14.52 3.57
CA ARG A 109 28.67 14.31 3.48
C ARG A 109 29.15 14.02 4.90
N ARG A 110 29.68 12.82 5.14
CA ARG A 110 30.29 12.46 6.43
C ARG A 110 31.48 13.39 6.63
N VAL A 111 31.28 14.47 7.38
CA VAL A 111 32.36 15.35 7.80
C VAL A 111 33.13 14.59 8.87
N ALA A 112 34.44 14.48 8.69
CA ALA A 112 35.34 13.88 9.66
C ALA A 112 35.09 14.48 11.05
N SER A 113 35.13 13.61 12.05
CA SER A 113 35.02 13.90 13.48
C SER A 113 35.93 15.05 13.91
N VAL A 114 35.32 16.17 14.31
CA VAL A 114 35.94 17.25 15.09
C VAL A 114 35.64 16.96 16.57
N PRO A 115 36.61 17.09 17.50
CA PRO A 115 36.35 16.83 18.92
C PRO A 115 35.38 17.85 19.52
N SER A 116 34.50 17.36 20.41
CA SER A 116 33.48 18.14 21.11
C SER A 116 34.04 19.36 21.84
N PRO A 117 33.44 20.55 21.69
CA PRO A 117 33.48 21.55 22.72
C PRO A 117 32.36 21.32 23.75
N THR A 118 32.64 21.76 24.97
CA THR A 118 31.88 21.73 26.22
C THR A 118 30.40 22.19 26.10
N PRO A 119 29.50 21.75 27.01
CA PRO A 119 28.07 21.95 26.89
C PRO A 119 27.65 23.40 27.18
N ARG A 120 26.87 23.99 26.26
CA ARG A 120 26.14 25.25 26.45
C ARG A 120 24.74 24.93 27.00
N PRO A 121 24.17 25.74 27.92
CA PRO A 121 22.90 25.42 28.57
C PRO A 121 21.73 25.37 27.59
N ALA A 122 20.78 24.49 27.91
CA ALA A 122 19.60 24.15 27.13
C ALA A 122 18.76 25.39 26.74
N PRO A 123 18.27 25.50 25.50
CA PRO A 123 17.18 26.38 25.19
C PRO A 123 15.89 25.84 25.82
N THR A 124 15.20 26.72 26.53
CA THR A 124 13.86 26.55 27.10
C THR A 124 12.92 25.86 26.12
N ALA A 125 12.26 24.81 26.62
CA ALA A 125 11.20 24.10 25.93
C ALA A 125 10.09 25.08 25.53
N VAL A 126 9.92 25.29 24.23
CA VAL A 126 8.63 25.69 23.67
C VAL A 126 7.74 24.46 23.77
N THR A 127 6.79 24.51 24.69
CA THR A 127 5.69 23.57 24.85
C THR A 127 4.98 23.38 23.51
N SER A 128 5.30 22.27 22.84
CA SER A 128 4.41 21.68 21.84
C SER A 128 3.15 21.24 22.58
N THR A 129 2.05 21.94 22.35
CA THR A 129 0.71 21.50 22.76
C THR A 129 0.50 20.09 22.21
N PRO A 130 0.22 19.08 23.05
CA PRO A 130 -0.08 17.76 22.54
C PRO A 130 -1.36 17.84 21.73
N SER A 131 -1.31 17.39 20.49
CA SER A 131 -2.51 17.01 19.75
C SER A 131 -3.24 15.97 20.59
N PRO A 132 -4.55 16.08 20.86
CA PRO A 132 -5.27 15.07 21.62
C PRO A 132 -5.08 13.74 20.91
N GLY A 133 -4.40 12.80 21.56
CA GLY A 133 -4.31 11.42 21.09
C GLY A 133 -5.72 10.88 20.89
N PRO A 134 -5.94 9.94 19.95
CA PRO A 134 -7.22 9.26 19.87
C PRO A 134 -7.53 8.69 21.25
N SER A 135 -8.72 8.98 21.77
CA SER A 135 -9.22 8.38 23.00
C SER A 135 -8.95 6.87 22.97
N PRO A 136 -8.47 6.25 24.07
CA PRO A 136 -8.32 4.81 24.11
C PRO A 136 -9.67 4.17 23.83
N VAL A 137 -9.76 3.41 22.73
CA VAL A 137 -10.91 2.56 22.45
C VAL A 137 -11.06 1.60 23.63
N PRO A 138 -12.27 1.36 24.17
CA PRO A 138 -12.44 0.47 25.30
C PRO A 138 -11.92 -0.92 24.94
N THR A 139 -10.94 -1.42 25.69
CA THR A 139 -10.39 -2.78 25.57
C THR A 139 -11.44 -3.86 25.87
N GLY A 140 -12.64 -3.46 26.32
CA GLY A 140 -13.74 -4.36 26.71
C GLY A 140 -14.77 -4.68 25.64
N VAL A 141 -14.69 -4.09 24.42
CA VAL A 141 -15.57 -4.50 23.32
C VAL A 141 -14.94 -5.70 22.61
N ALA A 142 -15.57 -6.87 22.73
CA ALA A 142 -15.14 -8.07 22.02
C ALA A 142 -15.16 -7.81 20.49
N LEU A 143 -14.20 -8.40 19.77
CA LEU A 143 -14.27 -8.36 18.31
C LEU A 143 -15.55 -9.08 17.85
N PRO A 144 -16.26 -8.55 16.84
CA PRO A 144 -17.36 -9.28 16.26
C PRO A 144 -16.85 -10.61 15.69
N PRO A 145 -17.68 -11.66 15.68
CA PRO A 145 -17.32 -12.93 15.06
C PRO A 145 -17.06 -12.72 13.57
N ALA A 146 -15.94 -13.27 13.07
CA ALA A 146 -15.61 -13.26 11.65
C ALA A 146 -16.58 -14.17 10.89
N GLU A 147 -17.17 -13.66 9.82
CA GLU A 147 -18.04 -14.44 8.92
C GLU A 147 -17.21 -15.38 8.02
N GLY A 148 -15.97 -14.99 7.75
CA GLY A 148 -15.04 -15.73 6.88
C GLY A 148 -15.00 -15.15 5.47
N PRO A 149 -14.02 -15.57 4.65
CA PRO A 149 -13.96 -15.13 3.26
C PRO A 149 -15.22 -15.53 2.48
N PRO A 150 -15.59 -14.79 1.42
CA PRO A 150 -16.66 -15.22 0.52
C PRO A 150 -16.41 -16.64 -0.01
N ALA A 151 -17.47 -17.42 -0.18
CA ALA A 151 -17.37 -18.86 -0.45
C ALA A 151 -16.60 -19.19 -1.75
N ASP A 152 -16.68 -18.31 -2.75
CA ASP A 152 -15.98 -18.43 -4.04
C ASP A 152 -14.47 -18.19 -3.93
N VAL A 153 -14.00 -17.65 -2.80
CA VAL A 153 -12.59 -17.32 -2.53
C VAL A 153 -12.12 -17.86 -1.17
N ALA A 154 -12.79 -18.88 -0.65
CA ALA A 154 -12.54 -19.43 0.70
C ALA A 154 -11.11 -19.97 0.87
N ASP A 155 -10.45 -20.39 -0.21
CA ASP A 155 -9.09 -20.90 -0.24
C ASP A 155 -8.01 -19.80 -0.37
N TRP A 156 -8.40 -18.58 -0.76
CA TRP A 156 -7.46 -17.49 -1.05
C TRP A 156 -6.54 -17.10 0.12
N PRO A 157 -6.98 -17.07 1.39
CA PRO A 157 -6.06 -16.84 2.51
C PRO A 157 -4.87 -17.81 2.52
N ALA A 158 -5.09 -19.10 2.25
CA ALA A 158 -4.04 -20.10 2.20
C ALA A 158 -3.11 -19.88 1.00
N VAL A 159 -3.68 -19.51 -0.16
CA VAL A 159 -2.92 -19.15 -1.36
C VAL A 159 -1.99 -17.97 -1.09
N VAL A 160 -2.49 -16.89 -0.46
CA VAL A 160 -1.69 -15.72 -0.09
C VAL A 160 -0.50 -16.11 0.80
N VAL A 161 -0.71 -16.97 1.80
CA VAL A 161 0.37 -17.43 2.69
C VAL A 161 1.40 -18.26 1.92
N ALA A 162 0.97 -19.15 1.04
CA ALA A 162 1.87 -19.95 0.21
C ALA A 162 2.74 -19.06 -0.69
N LEU A 163 2.13 -18.06 -1.35
CA LEU A 163 2.82 -17.10 -2.18
C LEU A 163 3.83 -16.28 -1.36
N ILE A 164 3.46 -15.74 -0.20
CA ILE A 164 4.39 -15.02 0.68
C ILE A 164 5.56 -15.92 1.09
N ASN A 165 5.31 -17.18 1.45
CA ASN A 165 6.35 -18.12 1.86
C ASN A 165 7.29 -18.51 0.72
N GLU A 166 6.80 -18.56 -0.53
CA GLU A 166 7.65 -18.71 -1.71
C GLU A 166 8.63 -17.52 -1.85
N ARG A 167 8.13 -16.29 -1.68
CA ARG A 167 9.00 -15.09 -1.68
C ARG A 167 10.00 -15.17 -0.53
N ARG A 168 9.58 -15.53 0.68
CA ARG A 168 10.48 -15.68 1.83
C ARG A 168 11.58 -16.73 1.60
N ALA A 169 11.23 -17.87 1.02
CA ALA A 169 12.18 -18.92 0.68
C ALA A 169 13.23 -18.45 -0.33
N ALA A 170 12.84 -17.64 -1.32
CA ALA A 170 13.77 -17.03 -2.26
C ALA A 170 14.79 -16.07 -1.61
N HIS A 171 14.50 -15.58 -0.40
CA HIS A 171 15.40 -14.77 0.43
C HIS A 171 16.07 -15.57 1.58
N GLY A 172 15.94 -16.90 1.58
CA GLY A 172 16.52 -17.76 2.60
C GLY A 172 15.85 -17.64 3.99
N LEU A 173 14.63 -17.11 4.05
CA LEU A 173 13.88 -16.93 5.29
C LEU A 173 12.99 -18.14 5.56
N SER A 174 12.81 -18.47 6.85
CA SER A 174 11.86 -19.50 7.27
C SER A 174 10.42 -19.13 6.90
N PRO A 175 9.59 -20.12 6.55
CA PRO A 175 8.18 -19.88 6.25
C PRO A 175 7.43 -19.38 7.49
N LEU A 176 6.47 -18.48 7.27
CA LEU A 176 5.50 -18.06 8.26
C LEU A 176 4.49 -19.19 8.47
N THR A 177 4.12 -19.42 9.73
CA THR A 177 3.14 -20.42 10.13
C THR A 177 1.76 -19.78 10.22
N TRP A 178 0.73 -20.49 9.74
CA TRP A 178 -0.65 -20.03 9.88
C TRP A 178 -1.06 -19.92 11.35
N SER A 179 -1.62 -18.78 11.73
CA SER A 179 -2.16 -18.52 13.07
C SER A 179 -3.66 -18.24 13.00
N PRO A 180 -4.52 -19.12 13.56
CA PRO A 180 -5.97 -18.92 13.58
C PRO A 180 -6.37 -17.59 14.25
N THR A 181 -5.63 -17.17 15.27
CA THR A 181 -5.89 -15.91 15.99
C THR A 181 -5.62 -14.70 15.12
N LEU A 182 -4.49 -14.67 14.40
CA LEU A 182 -4.21 -13.60 13.43
C LEU A 182 -5.23 -13.61 12.29
N ALA A 183 -5.62 -14.79 11.81
CA ALA A 183 -6.58 -14.92 10.72
C ALA A 183 -7.95 -14.36 11.12
N GLN A 184 -8.39 -14.63 12.35
CA GLN A 184 -9.62 -14.05 12.89
C GLN A 184 -9.55 -12.51 12.94
N ALA A 185 -8.43 -11.94 13.42
CA ALA A 185 -8.25 -10.49 13.47
C ALA A 185 -8.23 -9.85 12.07
N ALA A 186 -7.48 -10.44 11.14
CA ALA A 186 -7.36 -9.98 9.77
C ALA A 186 -8.70 -10.07 9.02
N GLN A 187 -9.43 -11.18 9.17
CA GLN A 187 -10.73 -11.41 8.54
C GLN A 187 -11.79 -10.42 9.05
N THR A 188 -11.86 -10.23 10.36
CA THR A 188 -12.79 -9.26 10.97
C THR A 188 -12.54 -7.84 10.46
N HIS A 189 -11.27 -7.48 10.27
CA HIS A 189 -10.88 -6.17 9.75
C HIS A 189 -11.13 -6.03 8.24
N ALA A 190 -10.92 -7.10 7.46
CA ALA A 190 -11.27 -7.11 6.04
C ALA A 190 -12.78 -6.90 5.84
N GLU A 191 -13.61 -7.53 6.67
CA GLU A 191 -15.05 -7.35 6.66
C GLU A 191 -15.46 -5.95 7.13
N ASP A 192 -14.75 -5.34 8.08
CA ASP A 192 -14.95 -3.92 8.44
C ASP A 192 -14.68 -3.01 7.24
N CYS A 193 -13.55 -3.23 6.56
CA CYS A 193 -13.21 -2.50 5.34
C CYS A 193 -14.28 -2.67 4.25
N SER A 194 -14.78 -3.90 4.07
CA SER A 194 -15.86 -4.22 3.13
C SER A 194 -17.14 -3.46 3.45
N ARG A 195 -17.61 -3.50 4.71
CA ARG A 195 -18.84 -2.81 5.14
C ARG A 195 -18.77 -1.30 5.00
N ARG A 196 -17.58 -0.72 5.19
CA ARG A 196 -17.34 0.73 5.04
C ARG A 196 -17.12 1.16 3.60
N GLY A 197 -16.77 0.22 2.72
CA GLY A 197 -16.40 0.49 1.33
C GLY A 197 -15.01 1.12 1.17
N TRP A 198 -14.17 1.12 2.21
CA TRP A 198 -12.77 1.57 2.16
C TRP A 198 -11.96 0.93 3.29
N CYS A 199 -10.63 0.87 3.14
CA CYS A 199 -9.75 0.20 4.10
C CYS A 199 -8.61 1.08 4.62
N SER A 200 -8.15 0.78 5.84
CA SER A 200 -6.97 1.38 6.46
C SER A 200 -6.46 0.49 7.60
N HIS A 201 -5.34 0.84 8.22
CA HIS A 201 -4.84 0.17 9.42
C HIS A 201 -5.71 0.38 10.68
N VAL A 202 -6.77 1.19 10.59
CA VAL A 202 -7.65 1.55 11.71
C VAL A 202 -9.09 1.10 11.41
N GLY A 203 -9.64 0.26 12.29
CA GLY A 203 -11.02 -0.19 12.24
C GLY A 203 -12.03 0.95 12.42
N SER A 204 -13.29 0.72 12.08
CA SER A 204 -14.38 1.71 12.24
C SER A 204 -14.56 2.17 13.68
N ASP A 205 -14.18 1.32 14.61
CA ASP A 205 -14.20 1.53 16.06
C ASP A 205 -12.92 2.20 16.59
N GLY A 206 -11.96 2.54 15.72
CA GLY A 206 -10.69 3.15 16.09
C GLY A 206 -9.58 2.16 16.47
N ALA A 207 -9.85 0.85 16.48
CA ALA A 207 -8.85 -0.16 16.85
C ALA A 207 -7.76 -0.30 15.77
N ARG A 208 -6.49 -0.39 16.18
CA ARG A 208 -5.39 -0.82 15.30
C ARG A 208 -5.09 -2.30 15.57
N LEU A 209 -4.15 -2.88 14.81
CA LEU A 209 -3.78 -4.28 14.93
C LEU A 209 -3.58 -4.73 16.39
N ARG A 210 -2.78 -4.00 17.18
CA ARG A 210 -2.48 -4.41 18.57
C ARG A 210 -3.72 -4.46 19.44
N GLU A 211 -4.66 -3.53 19.27
CA GLU A 211 -5.93 -3.53 20.00
C GLU A 211 -6.82 -4.68 19.54
N ARG A 212 -6.86 -4.99 18.23
CA ARG A 212 -7.59 -6.15 17.71
C ARG A 212 -7.02 -7.46 18.27
N LEU A 213 -5.70 -7.65 18.29
CA LEU A 213 -5.06 -8.84 18.85
C LEU A 213 -5.27 -8.96 20.36
N ALA A 214 -5.20 -7.85 21.10
CA ALA A 214 -5.44 -7.83 22.54
C ALA A 214 -6.86 -8.30 22.91
N ARG A 215 -7.88 -7.98 22.09
CA ARG A 215 -9.25 -8.46 22.27
C ARG A 215 -9.39 -9.97 22.10
N LEU A 216 -8.47 -10.60 21.38
CA LEU A 216 -8.37 -12.06 21.24
C LEU A 216 -7.45 -12.70 22.30
N GLY A 217 -6.97 -11.91 23.27
CA GLY A 217 -6.03 -12.38 24.29
C GLY A 217 -4.63 -12.65 23.75
N TYR A 218 -4.27 -12.09 22.59
CA TYR A 218 -2.97 -12.30 21.94
C TYR A 218 -2.12 -11.03 21.97
N THR A 219 -0.96 -11.11 22.62
CA THR A 219 -0.07 -9.95 22.84
C THR A 219 1.36 -10.28 22.40
N PRO A 220 1.63 -10.31 21.07
CA PRO A 220 2.96 -10.61 20.56
C PRO A 220 3.91 -9.43 20.78
N ARG A 221 5.21 -9.72 20.87
CA ARG A 221 6.25 -8.69 20.96
C ARG A 221 6.31 -7.87 19.69
N PHE A 222 6.31 -8.54 18.54
CA PHE A 222 6.26 -7.91 17.23
C PHE A 222 4.91 -8.15 16.57
N ALA A 223 4.35 -7.11 15.94
CA ALA A 223 3.10 -7.17 15.20
C ALA A 223 3.20 -6.23 13.99
N GLY A 224 2.77 -6.70 12.82
CA GLY A 224 2.73 -5.94 11.58
C GLY A 224 1.47 -6.28 10.78
N GLU A 225 1.02 -5.36 9.95
CA GLU A 225 -0.14 -5.54 9.08
C GLU A 225 0.20 -5.02 7.69
N ASN A 226 -0.13 -5.81 6.68
CA ASN A 226 -0.20 -5.36 5.30
C ASN A 226 -1.66 -5.44 4.85
N TRP A 227 -2.14 -4.44 4.13
CA TRP A 227 -3.45 -4.52 3.47
C TRP A 227 -3.36 -4.01 2.03
N VAL A 228 -4.23 -4.49 1.17
CA VAL A 228 -4.36 -4.01 -0.21
C VAL A 228 -5.76 -4.31 -0.75
N ASN A 229 -6.20 -3.50 -1.70
CA ASN A 229 -7.39 -3.80 -2.50
C ASN A 229 -6.94 -4.33 -3.87
N ALA A 230 -7.23 -5.60 -4.17
CA ALA A 230 -6.72 -6.29 -5.36
C ALA A 230 -7.76 -7.28 -5.93
N LYS A 231 -7.54 -7.76 -7.16
CA LYS A 231 -8.47 -8.69 -7.82
C LYS A 231 -8.30 -10.14 -7.42
N ASP A 232 -7.09 -10.53 -7.04
CA ASP A 232 -6.69 -11.91 -6.80
C ASP A 232 -5.47 -11.99 -5.85
N PRO A 233 -5.16 -13.18 -5.29
CA PRO A 233 -4.07 -13.36 -4.34
C PRO A 233 -2.68 -12.98 -4.86
N GLU A 234 -2.39 -13.29 -6.12
CA GLU A 234 -1.09 -13.00 -6.73
C GLU A 234 -0.89 -11.48 -6.86
N GLY A 235 -1.90 -10.75 -7.33
CA GLY A 235 -1.89 -9.30 -7.38
C GLY A 235 -1.72 -8.67 -6.00
N ALA A 236 -2.33 -9.23 -4.95
CA ALA A 236 -2.18 -8.74 -3.58
C ALA A 236 -0.73 -8.91 -3.07
N VAL A 237 -0.16 -10.10 -3.23
CA VAL A 237 1.21 -10.39 -2.78
C VAL A 237 2.24 -9.61 -3.60
N LEU A 238 2.02 -9.46 -4.92
CA LEU A 238 2.88 -8.64 -5.78
C LEU A 238 2.85 -7.18 -5.35
N TRP A 239 1.70 -6.62 -5.01
CA TRP A 239 1.60 -5.23 -4.55
C TRP A 239 2.43 -5.01 -3.28
N TRP A 240 2.35 -5.92 -2.31
CA TRP A 240 3.15 -5.82 -1.08
C TRP A 240 4.64 -6.10 -1.30
N TYR A 241 4.97 -6.94 -2.28
CA TYR A 241 6.33 -7.40 -2.48
C TYR A 241 7.13 -6.47 -3.41
N ASP A 242 6.57 -6.00 -4.52
CA ASP A 242 7.28 -5.22 -5.55
C ASP A 242 7.27 -3.71 -5.24
N GLU A 243 7.62 -3.36 -4.00
CA GLU A 243 7.72 -1.97 -3.55
C GLU A 243 9.11 -1.36 -3.85
N PRO A 244 9.18 -0.04 -4.12
CA PRO A 244 10.45 0.65 -4.36
C PRO A 244 11.39 0.54 -3.13
N PRO A 245 12.68 0.18 -3.32
CA PRO A 245 13.62 0.10 -2.22
C PRO A 245 13.71 1.42 -1.42
N GLY A 246 13.57 1.34 -0.10
CA GLY A 246 13.61 2.51 0.78
C GLY A 246 12.24 3.10 1.11
N ALA A 247 11.20 2.78 0.31
CA ALA A 247 9.81 3.16 0.51
C ALA A 247 8.90 1.92 0.47
N ASP A 248 9.32 0.88 1.21
CA ASP A 248 8.82 -0.49 1.11
C ASP A 248 8.27 -1.03 2.44
N PRO A 249 7.30 -0.36 3.08
CA PRO A 249 6.78 -0.76 4.39
C PRO A 249 6.15 -2.16 4.39
N HIS A 250 5.50 -2.57 3.30
CA HIS A 250 4.84 -3.87 3.19
C HIS A 250 5.84 -4.98 2.88
N ARG A 251 6.80 -4.72 1.98
CA ARG A 251 7.87 -5.67 1.66
C ARG A 251 8.73 -5.97 2.88
N ARG A 252 9.04 -4.95 3.69
CA ARG A 252 9.76 -5.12 4.96
C ARG A 252 9.03 -6.02 5.92
N ASN A 253 7.70 -5.95 5.97
CA ASN A 253 6.91 -6.87 6.76
C ASN A 253 7.02 -8.31 6.24
N LEU A 254 6.86 -8.52 4.92
CA LEU A 254 6.94 -9.86 4.32
C LEU A 254 8.32 -10.53 4.51
N LEU A 255 9.40 -9.74 4.45
CA LEU A 255 10.79 -10.22 4.53
C LEU A 255 11.43 -10.06 5.91
N SER A 256 10.66 -9.66 6.92
CA SER A 256 11.16 -9.57 8.29
C SER A 256 11.39 -10.96 8.87
N SER A 257 12.56 -11.16 9.50
CA SER A 257 12.86 -12.35 10.30
C SER A 257 12.24 -12.31 11.69
N HIS A 258 11.67 -11.17 12.11
CA HIS A 258 11.01 -11.05 13.42
C HIS A 258 9.64 -11.74 13.45
N TYR A 259 8.99 -11.94 12.30
CA TYR A 259 7.69 -12.58 12.22
C TYR A 259 7.84 -14.07 11.94
N THR A 260 7.09 -14.87 12.69
CA THR A 260 7.02 -16.33 12.60
C THR A 260 5.62 -16.82 12.28
N GLU A 261 4.61 -15.98 12.49
CA GLU A 261 3.19 -16.29 12.32
C GLU A 261 2.52 -15.31 11.36
N ILE A 262 1.52 -15.80 10.63
CA ILE A 262 0.68 -15.00 9.74
C ILE A 262 -0.78 -15.46 9.79
N GLY A 263 -1.70 -14.51 9.68
CA GLY A 263 -3.10 -14.76 9.38
C GLY A 263 -3.56 -13.84 8.27
N VAL A 264 -4.41 -14.35 7.39
CA VAL A 264 -4.91 -13.59 6.22
C VAL A 264 -6.43 -13.54 6.25
N GLY A 265 -6.96 -12.33 6.07
CA GLY A 265 -8.37 -12.05 5.88
C GLY A 265 -8.65 -11.58 4.45
N VAL A 266 -9.80 -12.00 3.91
CA VAL A 266 -10.25 -11.60 2.57
C VAL A 266 -11.73 -11.22 2.62
N ALA A 267 -12.08 -10.05 2.11
CA ALA A 267 -13.48 -9.61 2.02
C ALA A 267 -13.74 -8.87 0.71
N ARG A 268 -14.98 -8.91 0.23
CA ARG A 268 -15.35 -8.31 -1.05
C ARG A 268 -15.28 -6.79 -0.98
N ALA A 269 -14.86 -6.14 -2.06
CA ALA A 269 -14.85 -4.69 -2.20
C ALA A 269 -15.70 -4.25 -3.40
N SER A 270 -15.91 -2.94 -3.54
CA SER A 270 -16.54 -2.35 -4.73
C SER A 270 -15.76 -2.69 -6.02
N TRP A 271 -14.44 -2.84 -5.89
CA TRP A 271 -13.56 -3.39 -6.91
C TRP A 271 -12.66 -4.46 -6.28
N GLY A 272 -12.75 -5.70 -6.77
CA GLY A 272 -11.96 -6.82 -6.25
C GLY A 272 -12.26 -7.17 -4.79
N TYR A 273 -11.21 -7.30 -4.00
CA TYR A 273 -11.24 -7.75 -2.62
C TYR A 273 -10.23 -6.97 -1.76
N TYR A 274 -10.58 -6.73 -0.50
CA TYR A 274 -9.63 -6.33 0.52
C TYR A 274 -8.90 -7.57 1.03
N PHE A 275 -7.58 -7.56 0.91
CA PHE A 275 -6.68 -8.53 1.52
C PHE A 275 -6.00 -7.88 2.71
N ILE A 276 -5.99 -8.57 3.85
CA ILE A 276 -5.31 -8.13 5.06
C ILE A 276 -4.43 -9.28 5.54
N ALA A 277 -3.14 -9.03 5.71
CA ALA A 277 -2.17 -9.98 6.23
C ALA A 277 -1.62 -9.44 7.56
N ASP A 278 -2.05 -10.06 8.66
CA ASP A 278 -1.56 -9.77 10.00
C ASP A 278 -0.40 -10.71 10.33
N LEU A 279 0.71 -10.14 10.78
CA LEU A 279 1.98 -10.82 11.06
C LEU A 279 2.33 -10.66 12.53
N ALA A 280 2.87 -11.71 13.14
CA ALA A 280 3.33 -11.65 14.52
C ALA A 280 4.59 -12.48 14.78
N GLY A 281 5.27 -12.13 15.87
CA GLY A 281 6.42 -12.86 16.37
C GLY A 281 6.70 -12.62 17.86
N PRO A 282 7.51 -13.51 18.47
CA PRO A 282 7.84 -13.52 19.89
C PRO A 282 8.72 -12.38 20.35
#